data_AF-A0A4P0YIC8-F1
#
_entry.id   AF-A0A4P0YIC8-F1
#
_cell.length_a   1.000
_cell.length_b   1.000
_cell.length_c   1.000
_cell.angle_alpha   90.00
_cell.angle_beta   90.00
_cell.angle_gamma   90.00
#
_symmetry.space_group_name_H-M   'P 1'
#
loop_
_entity.id
_entity.type
_entity.pdbx_description
1 polymer ?
#
loop_
_entity_poly.entity_id
_entity_poly.type
_entity_poly.pdbx_seq_one_letter_code
_entity_poly.pdbx_strand_id
1 'polypeptide(L)'
;MDGVIANLQGVCDLADKYDALVMVDDSHAVGFVGENGRGSHEYCDVMGRVDIITGTLGKALGGASGGYTAARKEVVEWLRQRSRPYLFSNSLAPAIVAASIKVLEMVEEGADLRRSPVG
;
A
#
# COMPACT_ATOMS: atom_id res chain seq x y z
N MET A 1 12.71 -1.18 -10.52
CA MET A 1 13.44 -1.71 -11.69
C MET A 1 14.32 -2.88 -11.29
N ASP A 2 14.94 -2.85 -10.10
CA ASP A 2 15.88 -3.90 -9.66
C ASP A 2 15.30 -4.91 -8.65
N GLY A 3 14.02 -4.78 -8.27
CA GLY A 3 13.38 -5.67 -7.28
C GLY A 3 13.93 -5.58 -5.86
N VAL A 4 14.75 -4.56 -5.57
CA VAL A 4 15.37 -4.36 -4.27
C VAL A 4 14.36 -3.81 -3.28
N ILE A 5 14.26 -4.44 -2.11
CA ILE A 5 13.49 -3.95 -0.98
C ILE A 5 14.34 -2.93 -0.23
N ALA A 6 13.78 -1.74 -0.02
CA ALA A 6 14.46 -0.69 0.74
C ALA A 6 14.73 -1.14 2.18
N ASN A 7 15.82 -0.66 2.80
CA ASN A 7 16.08 -0.86 4.23
C ASN A 7 15.10 -0.01 5.06
N LEU A 8 13.85 -0.44 5.12
CA LEU A 8 12.77 0.31 5.73
C LEU A 8 12.94 0.40 7.25
N GLN A 9 13.52 -0.61 7.88
CA GLN A 9 13.93 -0.59 9.28
C GLN A 9 14.86 0.61 9.56
N GLY A 10 15.95 0.74 8.79
CA GLY A 10 16.88 1.86 8.94
C GLY A 10 16.26 3.24 8.63
N VAL A 11 15.31 3.30 7.69
CA VAL A 11 14.54 4.52 7.41
C VAL A 11 13.68 4.90 8.62
N CYS A 12 12.94 3.95 9.19
CA CYS A 12 12.13 4.19 10.39
C CYS A 12 13.02 4.58 11.59
N ASP A 13 14.19 3.95 11.76
CA ASP A 13 15.11 4.28 12.86
C ASP A 13 15.62 5.72 12.76
N LEU A 14 15.89 6.20 11.54
CA LEU A 14 16.24 7.60 11.30
C LEU A 14 15.03 8.52 11.50
N ALA A 15 13.85 8.12 11.05
CA ALA A 15 12.64 8.91 11.23
C ALA A 15 12.32 9.15 12.71
N ASP A 16 12.42 8.10 13.54
CA ASP A 16 12.26 8.20 14.99
C ASP A 16 13.31 9.13 15.62
N LYS A 17 14.56 9.06 15.16
CA LYS A 17 15.66 9.91 15.65
C LYS A 17 15.47 11.39 15.30
N TYR A 18 14.92 11.68 14.13
CA TYR A 18 14.84 13.04 13.58
C TYR A 18 13.42 13.62 13.62
N ASP A 19 12.48 12.96 14.30
CA ASP A 19 11.07 13.37 14.38
C ASP A 19 10.45 13.61 12.99
N ALA A 20 10.65 12.64 12.11
CA ALA A 20 10.17 12.68 10.72
C ALA A 20 9.05 11.67 10.48
N LEU A 21 8.18 11.97 9.52
CA LEU A 21 7.17 11.03 9.03
C LEU A 21 7.76 10.09 7.99
N VAL A 22 7.31 8.83 7.99
CA VAL A 22 7.66 7.84 6.98
C VAL A 22 6.50 7.63 6.02
N MET A 23 6.77 7.82 4.73
CA MET A 23 5.87 7.46 3.64
C MET A 23 6.49 6.38 2.77
N VAL A 24 5.72 5.35 2.43
CA VAL A 24 6.14 4.24 1.55
C VAL A 24 5.19 4.10 0.38
N ASP A 25 5.74 3.96 -0.83
CA ASP A 25 4.99 3.51 -2.01
C ASP A 25 5.16 2.00 -2.19
N ASP A 26 4.11 1.25 -1.84
CA ASP A 26 4.06 -0.21 -1.92
C ASP A 26 3.36 -0.71 -3.20
N SER A 27 3.29 0.11 -4.26
CA SER A 27 2.68 -0.25 -5.54
C SER A 27 3.18 -1.58 -6.14
N HIS A 28 4.40 -2.00 -5.83
CA HIS A 28 4.99 -3.26 -6.29
C HIS A 28 5.07 -4.35 -5.20
N ALA A 29 4.69 -4.03 -3.96
CA ALA A 29 4.84 -4.93 -2.81
C ALA A 29 3.50 -5.48 -2.31
N VAL A 30 2.46 -4.65 -2.22
CA VAL A 30 1.13 -5.07 -1.75
C VAL A 30 0.60 -6.21 -2.61
N GLY A 31 0.06 -7.24 -1.96
CA GLY A 31 -0.45 -8.46 -2.59
C GLY A 31 0.56 -9.61 -2.66
N PHE A 32 1.87 -9.32 -2.64
CA PHE A 32 2.93 -10.30 -2.88
C PHE A 32 3.97 -10.39 -1.76
N VAL A 33 4.25 -9.28 -1.10
CA VAL A 33 5.32 -9.15 -0.10
C VAL A 33 4.71 -9.11 1.31
N GLY A 34 5.36 -9.80 2.25
CA GLY A 34 4.85 -10.02 3.60
C GLY A 34 3.97 -11.27 3.68
N GLU A 35 3.90 -11.87 4.87
CA GLU A 35 3.18 -13.13 5.10
C GLU A 35 1.70 -13.03 4.68
N ASN A 36 1.06 -11.90 5.01
CA ASN A 36 -0.34 -11.63 4.69
C ASN A 36 -0.49 -10.75 3.44
N GLY A 37 0.60 -10.53 2.69
CA GLY A 37 0.58 -9.71 1.48
C GLY A 37 0.36 -8.22 1.74
N ARG A 38 0.64 -7.72 2.95
CA ARG A 38 0.39 -6.32 3.32
C ARG A 38 1.41 -5.38 2.66
N GLY A 39 2.57 -5.88 2.26
CA GLY A 39 3.59 -5.11 1.55
C GLY A 39 4.92 -5.06 2.30
N SER A 40 5.74 -4.05 1.97
CA SER A 40 7.12 -3.99 2.44
C SER A 40 7.23 -3.74 3.95
N HIS A 41 6.27 -3.00 4.51
CA HIS A 41 6.23 -2.70 5.94
C HIS A 41 5.96 -3.92 6.83
N GLU A 42 5.20 -4.90 6.32
CA GLU A 42 5.03 -6.21 6.97
C GLU A 42 6.30 -7.05 6.81
N TYR A 43 6.84 -7.14 5.60
CA TYR A 43 8.05 -7.92 5.33
C TYR A 43 9.28 -7.43 6.10
N CYS A 44 9.40 -6.13 6.32
CA CYS A 44 10.50 -5.51 7.05
C CYS A 44 10.25 -5.39 8.56
N ASP A 45 9.19 -5.99 9.11
CA ASP A 45 8.82 -5.95 10.54
C ASP A 45 8.69 -4.53 11.14
N VAL A 46 8.23 -3.58 10.33
CA VAL A 46 8.05 -2.16 10.70
C VAL A 46 6.59 -1.70 10.65
N MET A 47 5.64 -2.64 10.71
CA MET A 47 4.23 -2.29 10.81
C MET A 47 3.98 -1.37 12.01
N GLY A 48 3.24 -0.28 11.78
CA GLY A 48 2.97 0.75 12.78
C GLY A 48 4.04 1.86 12.86
N ARG A 49 5.21 1.70 12.21
CA ARG A 49 6.25 2.73 12.10
C ARG A 49 6.23 3.50 10.77
N VAL A 50 5.34 3.11 9.85
CA VAL A 50 5.09 3.82 8.59
C VAL A 50 3.80 4.64 8.75
N ASP A 51 3.90 5.96 8.58
CA ASP A 51 2.77 6.87 8.78
C ASP A 51 1.80 6.90 7.59
N ILE A 52 2.35 6.76 6.37
CA ILE A 52 1.60 6.88 5.11
C ILE A 52 2.04 5.77 4.17
N ILE A 53 1.09 4.99 3.68
CA ILE A 53 1.31 3.98 2.64
C ILE A 53 0.50 4.40 1.42
N THR A 54 1.16 4.47 0.27
CA THR A 54 0.49 4.61 -1.02
C THR A 54 0.63 3.33 -1.83
N GLY A 55 -0.35 3.09 -2.69
CA GLY A 55 -0.31 1.97 -3.63
C GLY A 55 -1.20 2.21 -4.83
N THR A 56 -1.06 1.34 -5.82
CA THR A 56 -1.88 1.34 -7.03
C THR A 56 -2.80 0.13 -7.07
N LEU A 57 -4.01 0.34 -7.61
CA LEU A 57 -4.95 -0.73 -7.92
C LEU A 57 -4.62 -1.41 -9.26
N GLY A 58 -3.68 -0.86 -10.04
CA GLY A 58 -3.39 -1.28 -11.42
C GLY A 58 -2.31 -2.34 -11.61
N LYS A 59 -1.88 -2.99 -10.54
CA LYS A 59 -0.85 -4.05 -10.59
C LYS A 59 -1.39 -5.33 -9.96
N ALA A 60 -0.79 -5.75 -8.85
CA ALA A 60 -1.17 -6.91 -8.05
C ALA A 60 -2.66 -6.96 -7.73
N LEU A 61 -3.25 -5.78 -7.54
CA LEU A 61 -4.64 -5.61 -7.10
C LEU A 61 -5.65 -5.64 -8.26
N GLY A 62 -5.42 -6.53 -9.23
CA GLY A 62 -6.38 -6.85 -10.30
C GLY A 62 -6.23 -6.05 -11.58
N GLY A 63 -5.11 -5.34 -11.79
CA GLY A 63 -4.87 -4.57 -13.01
C GLY A 63 -5.89 -3.43 -13.25
N ALA A 64 -6.63 -3.04 -12.22
CA ALA A 64 -7.70 -2.05 -12.31
C ALA A 64 -7.15 -0.61 -12.29
N SER A 65 -7.95 0.40 -12.66
CA SER A 65 -7.47 1.79 -12.59
C SER A 65 -7.57 2.37 -11.18
N GLY A 66 -6.55 3.11 -10.73
CA GLY A 66 -6.62 3.90 -9.51
C GLY A 66 -5.44 3.72 -8.55
N GLY A 67 -5.54 4.39 -7.41
CA GLY A 67 -4.57 4.31 -6.32
C GLY A 67 -5.21 4.72 -5.00
N TYR A 68 -4.49 4.46 -3.91
CA TYR A 68 -4.96 4.73 -2.57
C TYR A 68 -3.84 5.30 -1.69
N THR A 69 -4.28 5.92 -0.60
CA THR A 69 -3.41 6.33 0.51
C THR A 69 -4.03 5.78 1.79
N ALA A 70 -3.29 4.95 2.51
CA ALA A 70 -3.62 4.44 3.84
C ALA A 70 -2.73 5.18 4.85
N ALA A 71 -3.36 5.80 5.84
CA ALA A 71 -2.67 6.57 6.88
C ALA A 71 -3.61 6.71 8.09
N ARG A 72 -3.13 7.38 9.14
CA ARG A 72 -3.99 7.81 10.26
C ARG A 72 -5.17 8.63 9.76
N LYS A 73 -6.30 8.55 10.48
CA LYS A 73 -7.57 9.17 10.09
C LYS A 73 -7.42 10.66 9.79
N GLU A 74 -6.66 11.38 10.61
CA GLU A 74 -6.42 12.82 10.51
C GLU A 74 -5.72 13.16 9.19
N VAL A 75 -4.77 12.33 8.76
CA VAL A 75 -4.06 12.50 7.47
C VAL A 75 -5.02 12.27 6.31
N VAL A 76 -5.83 11.22 6.38
CA VAL A 76 -6.82 10.90 5.33
C VAL A 76 -7.88 12.01 5.21
N GLU A 77 -8.40 12.50 6.33
CA GLU A 77 -9.37 13.60 6.37
C GLU A 77 -8.76 14.90 5.82
N TRP A 78 -7.51 15.20 6.18
CA TRP A 78 -6.79 16.35 5.64
C TRP A 78 -6.61 16.26 4.12
N LEU A 79 -6.17 15.09 3.62
CA LEU A 79 -6.01 14.87 2.18
C LEU A 79 -7.33 14.99 1.43
N ARG A 80 -8.45 14.49 1.99
CA ARG A 80 -9.78 14.63 1.38
C ARG A 80 -10.22 16.09 1.23
N GLN A 81 -9.72 16.99 2.07
CA GLN A 81 -10.06 18.42 2.04
C GLN A 81 -9.03 19.31 1.31
N ARG A 82 -7.82 18.80 1.04
CA ARG A 82 -6.70 19.61 0.48
C ARG A 82 -6.09 19.06 -0.80
N SER A 83 -6.21 17.76 -1.06
CA SER A 83 -5.60 17.12 -2.22
C SER A 83 -6.34 17.52 -3.50
N ARG A 84 -5.68 18.29 -4.37
CA ARG A 84 -6.27 18.74 -5.64
C ARG A 84 -6.72 17.58 -6.52
N PRO A 85 -5.92 16.49 -6.70
CA PRO A 85 -6.37 15.33 -7.48
C PRO A 85 -7.59 14.63 -6.90
N TYR A 86 -7.82 14.71 -5.58
CA TYR A 86 -9.00 14.14 -4.94
C TYR A 86 -10.24 15.05 -5.10
N LEU A 87 -10.06 16.36 -4.94
CA LEU A 87 -11.15 17.34 -4.96
C LEU A 87 -11.67 17.68 -6.35
N PHE A 88 -10.79 17.69 -7.35
CA PHE A 88 -11.09 18.20 -8.69
C PHE A 88 -11.04 17.10 -9.76
N SER A 89 -11.28 15.85 -9.36
CA SER A 89 -11.37 14.70 -10.26
C SER A 89 -12.63 13.88 -9.97
N ASN A 90 -13.10 13.14 -10.98
CA ASN A 90 -14.22 12.23 -10.81
C ASN A 90 -13.79 11.01 -9.98
N SER A 91 -14.73 10.51 -9.18
CA SER A 91 -14.55 9.24 -8.47
C SER A 91 -14.39 8.07 -9.45
N LEU A 92 -13.70 7.01 -9.01
CA LEU A 92 -13.57 5.78 -9.80
C LEU A 92 -14.94 5.17 -10.09
N ALA A 93 -15.06 4.51 -11.24
CA ALA A 93 -16.27 3.81 -11.61
C ALA A 93 -16.61 2.72 -10.56
N PRO A 94 -17.89 2.54 -10.18
CA PRO A 94 -18.28 1.56 -9.15
C PRO A 94 -17.77 0.14 -9.42
N ALA A 95 -17.73 -0.29 -10.69
CA ALA A 95 -17.21 -1.60 -11.08
C ALA A 95 -15.72 -1.77 -10.74
N ILE A 96 -14.92 -0.71 -10.89
CA ILE A 96 -13.49 -0.71 -10.53
C ILE A 96 -13.31 -0.84 -9.01
N VAL A 97 -14.13 -0.12 -8.24
CA VAL A 97 -14.10 -0.20 -6.77
C VAL A 97 -14.51 -1.59 -6.29
N ALA A 98 -15.60 -2.16 -6.82
CA ALA A 98 -16.07 -3.50 -6.47
C ALA A 98 -15.03 -4.59 -6.79
N ALA A 99 -14.42 -4.53 -7.98
CA ALA A 99 -13.35 -5.44 -8.36
C ALA A 99 -12.14 -5.31 -7.43
N SER A 100 -11.75 -4.08 -7.08
CA SER A 100 -10.61 -3.82 -6.18
C SER A 100 -10.87 -4.38 -4.77
N ILE A 101 -12.08 -4.20 -4.23
CA ILE A 101 -12.48 -4.80 -2.94
C ILE A 101 -12.37 -6.32 -3.03
N LYS A 102 -12.88 -6.93 -4.10
CA LYS A 102 -12.84 -8.40 -4.24
C LYS A 102 -11.41 -8.92 -4.31
N VAL A 103 -10.51 -8.20 -4.99
CA VAL A 103 -9.09 -8.58 -5.04
C VAL A 103 -8.41 -8.44 -3.68
N LEU A 104 -8.74 -7.42 -2.89
CA LEU A 104 -8.21 -7.30 -1.53
C LEU A 104 -8.64 -8.48 -0.64
N GLU A 105 -9.90 -8.92 -0.73
CA GLU A 105 -10.38 -10.14 -0.06
C GLU A 105 -9.58 -11.37 -0.50
N MET A 106 -9.38 -11.54 -1.82
CA MET A 106 -8.61 -12.66 -2.37
C MET A 106 -7.14 -12.61 -1.94
N VAL A 107 -6.55 -11.42 -1.80
CA VAL A 107 -5.20 -11.26 -1.27
C VAL A 107 -5.16 -11.68 0.19
N GLU A 108 -6.11 -11.26 1.01
CA GLU A 108 -6.16 -11.64 2.42
C GLU A 108 -6.28 -13.17 2.60
N GLU A 109 -7.13 -13.81 1.80
CA GLU A 109 -7.36 -15.27 1.83
C GLU A 109 -6.28 -16.09 1.09
N GLY A 110 -5.55 -15.47 0.17
CA GLY A 110 -4.66 -16.14 -0.81
C GLY A 110 -3.27 -16.52 -0.31
N ALA A 111 -3.09 -16.78 0.99
CA ALA A 111 -1.78 -17.08 1.58
C ALA A 111 -1.07 -18.25 0.89
N ASP A 112 -1.81 -19.28 0.45
CA ASP A 112 -1.27 -20.46 -0.23
C ASP A 112 -0.68 -20.13 -1.61
N LEU A 113 -1.29 -19.19 -2.33
CA LEU A 113 -0.80 -18.74 -3.64
C LEU A 113 0.48 -17.90 -3.51
N ARG A 114 0.66 -17.17 -2.41
CA ARG A 114 1.91 -16.45 -2.10
C ARG A 114 3.05 -17.40 -1.71
N ARG A 115 2.74 -18.51 -1.04
CA ARG A 115 3.74 -19.49 -0.59
C ARG A 115 4.14 -20.49 -1.68
N SER A 116 3.27 -20.71 -2.67
CA SER A 116 3.62 -21.54 -3.82
C SER A 116 4.75 -20.87 -4.60
N PRO A 117 5.91 -21.53 -4.75
CA PRO A 117 6.88 -21.08 -5.73
C PRO A 117 6.21 -21.25 -7.09
N VAL A 118 5.85 -20.13 -7.71
CA VAL A 118 5.62 -20.15 -9.15
C VAL A 118 6.97 -20.57 -9.74
N GLY A 119 6.99 -21.77 -10.34
CA GLY A 119 8.21 -22.40 -10.87
C GLY A 119 8.92 -21.55 -11.91
#